data_AF-A0A6S6S1C0-F1
#
_entry.id   AF-A0A6S6S1C0-F1
#
_cell.length_a   1.000
_cell.length_b   1.000
_cell.length_c   1.000
_cell.angle_alpha   90.00
_cell.angle_beta   90.00
_cell.angle_gamma   90.00
#
_symmetry.space_group_name_H-M   'P 1'
#
loop_
_entity.id
_entity.type
_entity.pdbx_description
1 polymer ?
#
loop_
_entity_poly.entity_id
_entity_poly.type
_entity_poly.pdbx_seq_one_letter_code
_entity_poly.pdbx_strand_id
1 'polypeptide(L)'
;MTTTSTIRQHVEQFETWRKENHSAEQYAKGYTDDPSYPFWNAVESDLEALFKSGTLEKLPAEEKEGLIYLIARNWDIGNIINWLTISGVEPISYLGCTESDFLHLCPIALRSKEEDAKCQFVKVLPFLTTISKTEIRPLLLDFYHNGSAYTKRMALFALQAVKYPELEDLVQKSWADEGDEFYKIACLNVLHALKCKNLATYIKEAEGYKEWDFLQENVTRIKEEANIS
;
A
#
# COMPACT_ATOMS: atom_id res chain seq x y z
N MET A 1 -30.36 19.25 -13.30
CA MET A 1 -30.12 18.80 -11.92
C MET A 1 -29.46 17.44 -12.01
N THR A 2 -28.13 17.42 -12.03
CA THR A 2 -27.34 16.19 -12.05
C THR A 2 -27.43 15.59 -10.66
N THR A 3 -28.10 14.45 -10.55
CA THR A 3 -28.10 13.61 -9.36
C THR A 3 -26.64 13.33 -9.03
N THR A 4 -26.11 13.92 -7.96
CA THR A 4 -24.79 13.57 -7.44
C THR A 4 -24.89 12.10 -7.06
N SER A 5 -24.31 11.22 -7.89
CA SER A 5 -24.19 9.82 -7.53
C SER A 5 -23.38 9.77 -6.25
N THR A 6 -23.90 9.09 -5.24
CA THR A 6 -23.15 8.89 -3.98
C THR A 6 -22.04 7.87 -4.24
N ILE A 7 -20.92 7.96 -3.53
CA ILE A 7 -19.84 6.95 -3.61
C ILE A 7 -20.40 5.57 -3.31
N ARG A 8 -21.38 5.48 -2.40
CA ARG A 8 -22.13 4.26 -2.13
C ARG A 8 -22.79 3.66 -3.36
N GLN A 9 -23.38 4.46 -4.24
CA GLN A 9 -24.00 3.94 -5.47
C GLN A 9 -22.95 3.32 -6.40
N HIS A 10 -21.78 3.93 -6.52
CA HIS A 10 -20.66 3.36 -7.26
C HIS A 10 -20.20 2.02 -6.68
N VAL A 11 -20.12 1.91 -5.36
CA VAL A 11 -19.80 0.65 -4.66
C VAL A 11 -20.85 -0.42 -4.93
N GLU A 12 -22.14 -0.09 -4.79
CA GLU A 12 -23.24 -1.03 -5.03
C GLU A 12 -23.28 -1.49 -6.50
N GLN A 13 -23.03 -0.58 -7.44
CA GLN A 13 -22.96 -0.88 -8.87
C GLN A 13 -21.78 -1.80 -9.19
N PHE A 14 -20.60 -1.51 -8.64
CA PHE A 14 -19.41 -2.36 -8.80
C PHE A 14 -19.64 -3.76 -8.24
N GLU A 15 -20.17 -3.87 -7.02
CA GLU A 15 -20.46 -5.17 -6.38
C GLU A 15 -21.51 -5.97 -7.15
N THR A 16 -22.52 -5.31 -7.70
CA THR A 16 -23.52 -5.97 -8.56
C THR A 16 -22.87 -6.51 -9.82
N TRP A 17 -22.15 -5.65 -10.54
CA TRP A 17 -21.45 -6.05 -11.77
C TRP A 17 -20.44 -7.18 -11.51
N ARG A 18 -19.67 -7.10 -10.42
CA ARG A 18 -18.68 -8.12 -10.06
C ARG A 18 -19.34 -9.49 -9.85
N LYS A 19 -20.48 -9.54 -9.18
CA LYS A 19 -21.24 -10.79 -8.95
C LYS A 19 -21.81 -11.38 -10.24
N GLU A 20 -22.17 -10.53 -11.20
CA GLU A 20 -22.70 -10.98 -12.49
C GLU A 20 -21.60 -11.48 -13.45
N ASN A 21 -20.36 -10.98 -13.30
CA ASN A 21 -19.27 -11.23 -14.25
C ASN A 21 -18.17 -12.16 -13.72
N HIS A 22 -18.22 -12.56 -12.44
CA HIS A 22 -17.27 -13.49 -11.83
C HIS A 22 -17.95 -14.72 -11.24
N SER A 23 -17.28 -15.86 -11.32
CA SER A 23 -17.70 -17.05 -10.57
C SER A 23 -17.59 -16.80 -9.06
N ALA A 24 -18.38 -17.55 -8.28
CA ALA A 24 -18.33 -17.48 -6.82
C ALA A 24 -16.93 -17.80 -6.26
N GLU A 25 -16.16 -18.67 -6.93
CA GLU A 25 -14.78 -18.98 -6.55
C GLU A 25 -13.84 -17.79 -6.79
N GLN A 26 -13.94 -17.12 -7.94
CA GLN A 26 -13.17 -15.90 -8.22
C GLN A 26 -13.53 -14.79 -7.23
N TYR A 27 -14.83 -14.62 -6.96
CA TYR A 27 -15.31 -13.66 -5.96
C TYR A 27 -14.75 -13.95 -4.56
N ALA A 28 -14.73 -15.23 -4.15
CA ALA A 28 -14.23 -15.65 -2.84
C ALA A 28 -12.71 -15.55 -2.71
N LYS A 29 -11.96 -15.76 -3.81
CA LYS A 29 -10.51 -15.60 -3.86
C LYS A 29 -10.06 -14.13 -3.94
N GLY A 30 -11.00 -13.18 -3.96
CA GLY A 30 -10.68 -11.77 -3.91
C GLY A 30 -10.15 -11.20 -5.23
N TYR A 31 -10.50 -11.81 -6.38
CA TYR A 31 -10.37 -11.14 -7.69
C TYR A 31 -11.32 -9.94 -7.70
N THR A 32 -10.82 -8.85 -7.16
CA THR A 32 -11.61 -7.71 -6.72
C THR A 32 -11.12 -6.41 -7.32
N ASP A 33 -9.83 -6.33 -7.63
CA ASP A 33 -9.31 -5.40 -8.63
C ASP A 33 -9.78 -5.86 -10.00
N ASP A 34 -10.51 -4.99 -10.68
CA ASP A 34 -11.03 -5.31 -12.00
C ASP A 34 -10.97 -4.07 -12.90
N PRO A 35 -9.90 -3.93 -13.69
CA PRO A 35 -9.76 -2.82 -14.62
C PRO A 35 -10.78 -2.88 -15.77
N SER A 36 -11.47 -4.02 -15.96
CA SER A 36 -12.49 -4.18 -17.00
C SER A 36 -13.88 -3.68 -16.59
N TYR A 37 -14.06 -3.23 -15.34
CA TYR A 37 -15.32 -2.63 -14.91
C TYR A 37 -15.70 -1.43 -15.80
N PRO A 38 -16.83 -1.49 -16.54
CA PRO A 38 -17.10 -0.56 -17.64
C PRO A 38 -17.45 0.86 -17.16
N PHE A 39 -17.71 1.06 -15.87
CA PHE A 39 -18.12 2.35 -15.31
C PHE A 39 -17.01 3.07 -14.54
N TRP A 40 -15.75 2.62 -14.62
CA TRP A 40 -14.63 3.33 -13.99
C TRP A 40 -14.58 4.82 -14.36
N ASN A 41 -14.83 5.18 -15.62
CA ASN A 41 -14.85 6.58 -16.04
C ASN A 41 -15.90 7.43 -15.30
N ALA A 42 -17.05 6.84 -14.96
CA ALA A 42 -18.08 7.55 -14.20
C ALA A 42 -17.65 7.72 -12.73
N VAL A 43 -17.08 6.67 -12.13
CA VAL A 43 -16.49 6.73 -10.78
C VAL A 43 -15.42 7.82 -10.71
N GLU A 44 -14.45 7.78 -11.63
CA GLU A 44 -13.32 8.72 -11.65
C GLU A 44 -13.78 10.16 -11.88
N SER A 45 -14.76 10.39 -12.75
CA SER A 45 -15.31 11.73 -12.99
C SER A 45 -16.01 12.31 -11.75
N ASP A 46 -16.76 11.50 -11.01
CA ASP A 46 -17.45 11.95 -9.79
C ASP A 46 -16.46 12.19 -8.65
N LEU A 47 -15.44 11.34 -8.52
CA LEU A 47 -14.38 11.51 -7.54
C LEU A 47 -13.51 12.75 -7.85
N GLU A 48 -13.20 13.01 -9.12
CA GLU A 48 -12.51 14.23 -9.53
C GLU A 48 -13.32 15.48 -9.14
N ALA A 49 -14.63 15.47 -9.37
CA ALA A 49 -15.52 16.56 -8.95
C ALA A 49 -15.54 16.74 -7.42
N LEU A 50 -15.58 15.63 -6.68
CA LEU A 50 -15.51 15.62 -5.21
C LEU A 50 -14.20 16.25 -4.72
N PHE A 51 -13.04 15.81 -5.22
CA PHE A 51 -11.75 16.36 -4.81
C PHE A 51 -11.65 17.86 -5.12
N LYS A 52 -12.07 18.28 -6.31
CA LYS A 52 -12.09 19.71 -6.70
C LYS A 52 -13.03 20.56 -5.84
N SER A 53 -14.08 19.97 -5.26
CA SER A 53 -15.00 20.70 -4.39
C SER A 53 -14.44 21.01 -3.00
N GLY A 54 -13.39 20.30 -2.56
CA GLY A 54 -12.82 20.44 -1.22
C GLY A 54 -13.77 20.01 -0.09
N THR A 55 -14.72 19.10 -0.37
CA THR A 55 -15.74 18.67 0.59
C THR A 55 -15.52 17.26 1.16
N LEU A 56 -14.40 16.60 0.83
CA LEU A 56 -14.08 15.24 1.26
C LEU A 56 -14.17 15.04 2.78
N GLU A 57 -13.66 15.98 3.57
CA GLU A 57 -13.72 15.92 5.03
C GLU A 57 -15.16 15.90 5.57
N LYS A 58 -16.09 16.53 4.85
CA LYS A 58 -17.51 16.64 5.24
C LYS A 58 -18.31 15.40 4.86
N LEU A 59 -17.73 14.46 4.12
CA LEU A 59 -18.41 13.23 3.77
C LEU A 59 -18.76 12.41 5.03
N PRO A 60 -19.95 11.77 5.04
CA PRO A 60 -20.28 10.74 6.01
C PRO A 60 -19.23 9.62 6.06
N ALA A 61 -19.16 8.91 7.19
CA ALA A 61 -18.18 7.83 7.37
C ALA A 61 -18.36 6.73 6.33
N GLU A 62 -19.61 6.36 6.02
CA GLU A 62 -19.92 5.32 5.02
C GLU A 62 -19.43 5.69 3.60
N GLU A 63 -19.49 6.96 3.23
CA GLU A 63 -19.02 7.44 1.93
C GLU A 63 -17.49 7.40 1.85
N LYS A 64 -16.80 7.73 2.95
CA LYS A 64 -15.34 7.61 3.04
C LYS A 64 -14.90 6.15 2.99
N GLU A 65 -15.61 5.24 3.66
CA GLU A 65 -15.36 3.80 3.56
C GLU A 65 -15.57 3.30 2.13
N GLY A 66 -16.62 3.76 1.45
CA GLY A 66 -16.84 3.47 0.03
C GLY A 66 -15.71 3.96 -0.86
N LEU A 67 -15.12 5.12 -0.55
CA LEU A 67 -13.95 5.64 -1.28
C LEU A 67 -12.73 4.73 -1.08
N ILE A 68 -12.46 4.28 0.15
CA ILE A 68 -11.38 3.33 0.41
C ILE A 68 -11.61 2.01 -0.36
N TYR A 69 -12.86 1.53 -0.40
CA TYR A 69 -13.23 0.36 -1.17
C TYR A 69 -12.93 0.54 -2.67
N LEU A 70 -13.31 1.67 -3.26
CA LEU A 70 -13.05 1.93 -4.68
C LEU A 70 -11.56 2.10 -4.99
N ILE A 71 -10.79 2.73 -4.09
CA ILE A 71 -9.31 2.81 -4.22
C ILE A 71 -8.70 1.40 -4.28
N ALA A 72 -9.14 0.50 -3.39
CA ALA A 72 -8.67 -0.88 -3.38
C ALA A 72 -8.96 -1.62 -4.69
N ARG A 73 -10.04 -1.28 -5.40
CA ARG A 73 -10.44 -1.95 -6.66
C ARG A 73 -9.90 -1.26 -7.90
N ASN A 74 -9.29 -0.09 -7.74
CA ASN A 74 -8.61 0.66 -8.80
C ASN A 74 -7.10 0.34 -8.75
N TRP A 75 -6.73 -0.88 -8.37
CA TRP A 75 -5.36 -1.24 -8.07
C TRP A 75 -4.51 -1.25 -9.36
N ASP A 76 -4.93 -1.94 -10.40
CA ASP A 76 -4.21 -1.99 -11.68
C ASP A 76 -4.35 -0.70 -12.53
N ILE A 77 -5.18 0.26 -12.11
CA ILE A 77 -5.36 1.56 -12.78
C ILE A 77 -4.56 2.66 -12.07
N GLY A 78 -4.75 2.80 -10.76
CA GLY A 78 -4.03 3.77 -9.93
C GLY A 78 -4.37 5.24 -10.19
N ASN A 79 -5.54 5.56 -10.76
CA ASN A 79 -5.90 6.95 -11.04
C ASN A 79 -6.35 7.70 -9.79
N ILE A 80 -7.14 7.03 -8.93
CA ILE A 80 -7.70 7.65 -7.72
C ILE A 80 -6.57 8.04 -6.77
N ILE A 81 -5.67 7.10 -6.49
CA ILE A 81 -4.40 7.31 -5.79
C ILE A 81 -3.31 6.62 -6.62
N ASN A 82 -2.27 7.38 -6.98
CA ASN A 82 -1.22 6.98 -7.89
C ASN A 82 -0.19 6.01 -7.29
N TRP A 83 -0.62 4.94 -6.64
CA TRP A 83 0.31 4.03 -5.96
C TRP A 83 1.26 3.26 -6.90
N LEU A 84 0.89 3.10 -8.18
CA LEU A 84 1.60 2.27 -9.15
C LEU A 84 2.82 2.99 -9.74
N THR A 85 2.68 4.28 -10.09
CA THR A 85 3.75 5.06 -10.73
C THR A 85 4.32 6.15 -9.83
N ILE A 86 3.83 6.30 -8.58
CA ILE A 86 4.28 7.36 -7.66
C ILE A 86 5.80 7.46 -7.59
N SER A 87 6.28 8.69 -7.71
CA SER A 87 7.68 9.06 -7.60
C SER A 87 7.80 10.47 -7.04
N GLY A 88 9.01 11.03 -6.99
CA GLY A 88 9.22 12.41 -6.54
C GLY A 88 8.69 13.50 -7.49
N VAL A 89 8.22 13.14 -8.68
CA VAL A 89 7.70 14.09 -9.69
C VAL A 89 6.25 13.84 -10.10
N GLU A 90 5.74 12.64 -9.84
CA GLU A 90 4.36 12.28 -10.18
C GLU A 90 3.38 12.79 -9.12
N PRO A 91 2.14 13.15 -9.50
CA PRO A 91 1.13 13.54 -8.52
C PRO A 91 0.69 12.32 -7.72
N ILE A 92 0.18 12.57 -6.50
CA ILE A 92 -0.38 11.50 -5.65
C ILE A 92 -1.70 10.93 -6.21
N SER A 93 -2.33 11.65 -7.15
CA SER A 93 -3.61 11.31 -7.76
C SER A 93 -3.74 12.02 -9.11
N TYR A 94 -4.27 11.33 -10.11
CA TYR A 94 -4.60 11.93 -11.40
C TYR A 94 -6.00 12.57 -11.40
N LEU A 95 -6.76 12.42 -10.30
CA LEU A 95 -8.10 13.01 -10.12
C LEU A 95 -8.08 14.26 -9.22
N GLY A 96 -6.91 14.73 -8.81
CA GLY A 96 -6.77 15.95 -8.00
C GLY A 96 -6.97 15.78 -6.50
N CYS A 97 -6.90 14.55 -5.96
CA CYS A 97 -6.78 14.34 -4.52
C CYS A 97 -5.50 15.04 -4.01
N THR A 98 -5.63 15.92 -3.02
CA THR A 98 -4.50 16.65 -2.45
C THR A 98 -3.80 15.86 -1.35
N GLU A 99 -2.56 16.21 -0.97
CA GLU A 99 -1.88 15.55 0.14
C GLU A 99 -2.67 15.67 1.46
N SER A 100 -3.38 16.79 1.64
CA SER A 100 -4.29 16.99 2.78
C SER A 100 -5.46 16.00 2.73
N ASP A 101 -6.14 15.88 1.58
CA ASP A 101 -7.24 14.91 1.41
C ASP A 101 -6.77 13.48 1.68
N PHE A 102 -5.62 13.11 1.10
CA PHE A 102 -5.01 11.81 1.30
C PHE A 102 -4.70 11.52 2.77
N LEU A 103 -4.15 12.51 3.49
CA LEU A 103 -3.87 12.39 4.92
C LEU A 103 -5.15 12.19 5.75
N HIS A 104 -6.26 12.85 5.38
CA HIS A 104 -7.57 12.64 6.02
C HIS A 104 -8.13 11.24 5.77
N LEU A 105 -7.76 10.60 4.65
CA LEU A 105 -8.17 9.23 4.35
C LEU A 105 -7.31 8.18 5.06
N CYS A 106 -6.07 8.49 5.46
CA CYS A 106 -5.17 7.53 6.12
C CYS A 106 -5.81 6.80 7.33
N PRO A 107 -6.45 7.48 8.30
CA PRO A 107 -7.08 6.80 9.43
C PRO A 107 -8.26 5.91 9.02
N ILE A 108 -8.95 6.24 7.93
CA ILE A 108 -10.06 5.44 7.40
C ILE A 108 -9.50 4.18 6.73
N ALA A 109 -8.48 4.34 5.87
CA ALA A 109 -7.78 3.23 5.23
C ALA A 109 -7.19 2.26 6.27
N LEU A 110 -6.54 2.78 7.32
CA LEU A 110 -5.96 2.00 8.39
C LEU A 110 -6.99 1.09 9.10
N ARG A 111 -8.19 1.59 9.35
CA ARG A 111 -9.28 0.84 10.00
C ARG A 111 -10.09 -0.02 9.04
N SER A 112 -9.91 0.16 7.73
CA SER A 112 -10.61 -0.59 6.71
C SER A 112 -10.18 -2.06 6.72
N LYS A 113 -11.08 -2.92 6.22
CA LYS A 113 -10.77 -4.32 5.90
C LYS A 113 -10.04 -4.48 4.56
N GLU A 114 -9.95 -3.40 3.78
CA GLU A 114 -9.36 -3.41 2.43
C GLU A 114 -7.83 -3.35 2.52
N GLU A 115 -7.18 -4.53 2.56
CA GLU A 115 -5.72 -4.64 2.67
C GLU A 115 -4.98 -4.03 1.47
N ASP A 116 -5.56 -4.14 0.28
CA ASP A 116 -5.00 -3.53 -0.93
C ASP A 116 -4.91 -2.01 -0.76
N ALA A 117 -5.98 -1.36 -0.28
CA ALA A 117 -5.93 0.07 0.03
C ALA A 117 -4.85 0.40 1.06
N LYS A 118 -4.71 -0.37 2.15
CA LYS A 118 -3.65 -0.13 3.13
C LYS A 118 -2.27 -0.14 2.48
N CYS A 119 -2.01 -1.13 1.62
CA CYS A 119 -0.76 -1.22 0.89
C CYS A 119 -0.53 -0.04 -0.07
N GLN A 120 -1.56 0.34 -0.85
CA GLN A 120 -1.49 1.51 -1.76
C GLN A 120 -1.15 2.79 -0.98
N PHE A 121 -1.78 2.98 0.18
CA PHE A 121 -1.54 4.14 1.03
C PHE A 121 -0.12 4.17 1.58
N VAL A 122 0.38 3.03 2.08
CA VAL A 122 1.76 2.88 2.56
C VAL A 122 2.78 3.23 1.48
N LYS A 123 2.52 2.84 0.23
CA LYS A 123 3.42 3.16 -0.90
C LYS A 123 3.46 4.64 -1.25
N VAL A 124 2.36 5.35 -1.10
CA VAL A 124 2.25 6.77 -1.47
C VAL A 124 2.81 7.69 -0.37
N LEU A 125 2.61 7.33 0.90
CA LEU A 125 3.02 8.13 2.06
C LEU A 125 4.46 8.69 2.00
N PRO A 126 5.50 7.91 1.63
CA PRO A 126 6.88 8.43 1.51
C PRO A 126 7.04 9.58 0.52
N PHE A 127 6.14 9.73 -0.45
CA PHE A 127 6.23 10.70 -1.54
C PHE A 127 5.46 11.99 -1.27
N LEU A 128 4.74 12.11 -0.15
CA LEU A 128 4.17 13.39 0.26
C LEU A 128 5.30 14.41 0.48
N THR A 129 5.14 15.58 -0.13
CA THR A 129 6.13 16.65 -0.22
C THR A 129 5.83 17.83 0.70
N THR A 130 4.55 18.09 0.97
CA THR A 130 4.08 19.16 1.86
C THR A 130 3.97 18.71 3.32
N ILE A 131 3.80 17.40 3.53
CA ILE A 131 3.70 16.79 4.87
C ILE A 131 5.08 16.38 5.38
N SER A 132 5.39 16.72 6.63
CA SER A 132 6.70 16.44 7.23
C SER A 132 6.93 14.92 7.43
N LYS A 133 8.17 14.45 7.26
CA LYS A 133 8.49 13.03 7.51
C LYS A 133 8.26 12.63 8.97
N THR A 134 8.30 13.58 9.91
CA THR A 134 7.96 13.36 11.32
C THR A 134 6.48 13.03 11.53
N GLU A 135 5.58 13.55 10.70
CA GLU A 135 4.15 13.21 10.73
C GLU A 135 3.84 11.91 9.97
N ILE A 136 4.59 11.63 8.91
CA ILE A 136 4.39 10.42 8.09
C ILE A 136 4.84 9.15 8.80
N ARG A 137 5.92 9.20 9.59
CA ARG A 137 6.48 8.02 10.27
C ARG A 137 5.49 7.32 11.21
N PRO A 138 4.78 8.01 12.12
CA PRO A 138 3.75 7.38 12.94
C PRO A 138 2.68 6.66 12.13
N LEU A 139 2.21 7.25 11.02
CA LEU A 139 1.21 6.61 10.16
C LEU A 139 1.74 5.32 9.53
N LEU A 140 2.98 5.34 9.04
CA LEU A 140 3.63 4.15 8.48
C LEU A 140 3.80 3.04 9.54
N LEU A 141 4.11 3.41 10.79
CA LEU A 141 4.16 2.46 11.91
C LEU A 141 2.78 1.88 12.22
N ASP A 142 1.73 2.72 12.21
CA ASP A 142 0.37 2.25 12.42
C ASP A 142 -0.04 1.22 11.34
N PHE A 143 0.26 1.49 10.06
CA PHE A 143 0.04 0.52 8.99
C PHE A 143 0.89 -0.74 9.14
N TYR A 144 2.14 -0.61 9.59
CA TYR A 144 3.00 -1.77 9.89
C TYR A 144 2.43 -2.63 11.04
N HIS A 145 1.83 -2.03 12.06
CA HIS A 145 1.28 -2.80 13.19
C HIS A 145 -0.09 -3.41 12.89
N ASN A 146 -0.89 -2.79 12.02
CA ASN A 146 -2.28 -3.16 11.78
C ASN A 146 -2.56 -3.72 10.36
N GLY A 147 -1.52 -3.89 9.55
CA GLY A 147 -1.61 -4.45 8.20
C GLY A 147 -1.35 -5.95 8.14
N SER A 148 -1.78 -6.58 7.03
CA SER A 148 -1.38 -7.92 6.63
C SER A 148 0.12 -8.01 6.33
N ALA A 149 0.66 -9.23 6.24
CA ALA A 149 2.07 -9.48 5.95
C ALA A 149 2.59 -8.72 4.72
N TYR A 150 1.76 -8.52 3.68
CA TYR A 150 2.14 -7.72 2.51
C TYR A 150 2.24 -6.23 2.82
N THR A 151 1.22 -5.65 3.47
CA THR A 151 1.21 -4.25 3.92
C THR A 151 2.41 -3.96 4.84
N LYS A 152 2.72 -4.86 5.77
CA LYS A 152 3.88 -4.71 6.67
C LYS A 152 5.20 -4.66 5.91
N ARG A 153 5.41 -5.54 4.91
CA ARG A 153 6.60 -5.51 4.05
C ARG A 153 6.75 -4.18 3.34
N MET A 154 5.67 -3.67 2.75
CA MET A 154 5.68 -2.36 2.10
C MET A 154 5.97 -1.24 3.09
N ALA A 155 5.47 -1.35 4.33
CA ALA A 155 5.71 -0.35 5.36
C ALA A 155 7.19 -0.31 5.77
N LEU A 156 7.90 -1.44 5.80
CA LEU A 156 9.36 -1.44 6.05
C LEU A 156 10.13 -0.65 4.98
N PHE A 157 9.80 -0.84 3.69
CA PHE A 157 10.42 -0.06 2.61
C PHE A 157 10.04 1.43 2.68
N ALA A 158 8.79 1.73 3.01
CA ALA A 158 8.32 3.10 3.18
C ALA A 158 9.04 3.81 4.35
N LEU A 159 9.19 3.12 5.50
CA LEU A 159 9.91 3.59 6.67
C LEU A 159 11.40 3.83 6.37
N GLN A 160 12.00 2.99 5.52
CA GLN A 160 13.35 3.21 5.00
C GLN A 160 13.45 4.49 4.19
N ALA A 161 12.54 4.69 3.24
CA ALA A 161 12.52 5.87 2.38
C ALA A 161 12.40 7.18 3.19
N VAL A 162 11.62 7.16 4.28
CA VAL A 162 11.48 8.32 5.19
C VAL A 162 12.53 8.35 6.31
N LYS A 163 13.55 7.47 6.26
CA LYS A 163 14.66 7.36 7.22
C LYS A 163 14.17 7.27 8.67
N TYR A 164 13.29 6.32 8.95
CA TYR A 164 12.82 6.07 10.32
C TYR A 164 14.02 5.69 11.22
N PRO A 165 14.26 6.40 12.35
CA PRO A 165 15.47 6.19 13.14
C PRO A 165 15.63 4.79 13.73
N GLU A 166 14.53 4.15 14.15
CA GLU A 166 14.55 2.84 14.82
C GLU A 166 14.26 1.70 13.83
N LEU A 167 14.47 1.93 12.54
CA LEU A 167 14.13 0.95 11.50
C LEU A 167 14.97 -0.33 11.62
N GLU A 168 16.26 -0.21 11.98
CA GLU A 168 17.11 -1.40 12.14
C GLU A 168 16.54 -2.32 13.22
N ASP A 169 16.25 -1.80 14.41
CA ASP A 169 15.67 -2.56 15.53
C ASP A 169 14.31 -3.17 15.15
N LEU A 170 13.46 -2.40 14.47
CA LEU A 170 12.16 -2.86 14.00
C LEU A 170 12.32 -4.08 13.06
N VAL A 171 13.22 -3.99 12.08
CA VAL A 171 13.46 -5.05 11.08
C VAL A 171 14.09 -6.28 11.70
N GLN A 172 15.02 -6.11 12.65
CA GLN A 172 15.61 -7.23 13.39
C GLN A 172 14.54 -8.00 14.18
N LYS A 173 13.60 -7.28 14.79
CA LYS A 173 12.44 -7.91 15.44
C LYS A 173 11.53 -8.61 14.43
N SER A 174 11.20 -7.96 13.31
CA SER A 174 10.39 -8.60 12.25
C SER A 174 11.05 -9.86 11.70
N TRP A 175 12.38 -9.87 11.58
CA TRP A 175 13.14 -11.05 11.17
C TRP A 175 12.92 -12.23 12.12
N ALA A 176 12.78 -12.01 13.43
CA ALA A 176 12.52 -13.10 14.36
C ALA A 176 11.06 -13.58 14.29
N ASP A 177 10.11 -12.65 14.15
CA ASP A 177 8.68 -12.91 14.35
C ASP A 177 7.98 -13.47 13.08
N GLU A 178 8.43 -13.11 11.88
CA GLU A 178 7.71 -13.40 10.63
C GLU A 178 8.32 -14.59 9.88
N GLY A 179 7.49 -15.58 9.50
CA GLY A 179 7.90 -16.85 8.89
C GLY A 179 7.68 -16.95 7.37
N ASP A 180 7.60 -15.82 6.66
CA ASP A 180 7.30 -15.76 5.22
C ASP A 180 8.56 -15.41 4.40
N GLU A 181 8.71 -16.09 3.25
CA GLU A 181 9.88 -15.94 2.35
C GLU A 181 10.08 -14.49 1.92
N PHE A 182 9.04 -13.88 1.38
CA PHE A 182 9.13 -12.52 0.88
C PHE A 182 9.30 -11.50 2.01
N TYR A 183 8.89 -11.85 3.22
CA TYR A 183 9.14 -11.03 4.41
C TYR A 183 10.62 -11.06 4.80
N LYS A 184 11.26 -12.23 4.77
CA LYS A 184 12.72 -12.33 4.96
C LYS A 184 13.47 -11.56 3.89
N ILE A 185 13.05 -11.64 2.63
CA ILE A 185 13.62 -10.84 1.53
C ILE A 185 13.55 -9.35 1.85
N ALA A 186 12.38 -8.86 2.29
CA ALA A 186 12.20 -7.46 2.66
C ALA A 186 13.13 -7.04 3.81
N CYS A 187 13.20 -7.85 4.87
CA CYS A 187 14.10 -7.59 6.00
C CYS A 187 15.57 -7.53 5.56
N LEU A 188 16.05 -8.49 4.77
CA LEU A 188 17.44 -8.49 4.28
C LEU A 188 17.75 -7.26 3.43
N ASN A 189 16.83 -6.86 2.55
CA ASN A 189 17.01 -5.68 1.71
C ASN A 189 17.11 -4.40 2.56
N VAL A 190 16.29 -4.29 3.61
CA VAL A 190 16.36 -3.14 4.52
C VAL A 190 17.65 -3.15 5.33
N LEU A 191 18.04 -4.29 5.92
CA LEU A 191 19.28 -4.42 6.68
C LEU A 191 20.53 -4.14 5.82
N HIS A 192 20.52 -4.59 4.57
CA HIS A 192 21.59 -4.34 3.61
C HIS A 192 21.73 -2.83 3.33
N ALA A 193 20.64 -2.16 2.97
CA ALA A 193 20.67 -0.74 2.69
C ALA A 193 20.98 0.13 3.93
N LEU A 194 20.65 -0.33 5.14
CA LEU A 194 21.08 0.29 6.39
C LEU A 194 22.55 0.02 6.74
N LYS A 195 23.24 -0.86 6.00
CA LYS A 195 24.60 -1.34 6.30
C LYS A 195 24.70 -1.93 7.71
N CYS A 196 23.70 -2.72 8.10
CA CYS A 196 23.65 -3.37 9.40
C CYS A 196 24.95 -4.16 9.66
N LYS A 197 25.56 -3.96 10.84
CA LYS A 197 26.83 -4.61 11.21
C LYS A 197 26.74 -6.13 11.23
N ASN A 198 25.55 -6.66 11.51
CA ASN A 198 25.31 -8.10 11.63
C ASN A 198 24.70 -8.71 10.36
N LEU A 199 24.74 -8.01 9.22
CA LEU A 199 24.16 -8.49 7.96
C LEU A 199 24.62 -9.91 7.58
N ALA A 200 25.90 -10.22 7.77
CA ALA A 200 26.45 -11.55 7.46
C ALA A 200 25.79 -12.68 8.27
N THR A 201 25.36 -12.40 9.51
CA THR A 201 24.64 -13.38 10.34
C THR A 201 23.26 -13.68 9.75
N TYR A 202 22.51 -12.64 9.37
CA TYR A 202 21.19 -12.80 8.76
C TYR A 202 21.27 -13.50 7.40
N ILE A 203 22.29 -13.21 6.59
CA ILE A 203 22.56 -13.93 5.34
C ILE A 203 22.80 -15.42 5.61
N LYS A 204 23.64 -15.76 6.58
CA LYS A 204 23.92 -17.16 6.93
C LYS A 204 22.67 -17.90 7.43
N GLU A 205 21.81 -17.22 8.18
CA GLU A 205 20.50 -17.78 8.56
C GLU A 205 19.60 -17.99 7.35
N ALA A 206 19.56 -17.03 6.42
CA ALA A 206 18.79 -17.10 5.18
C ALA A 206 19.21 -18.27 4.27
N GLU A 207 20.51 -18.58 4.18
CA GLU A 207 21.06 -19.74 3.46
C GLU A 207 20.54 -21.08 4.01
N GLY A 208 20.01 -21.11 5.23
CA GLY A 208 19.35 -22.29 5.82
C GLY A 208 18.01 -22.64 5.19
N TYR A 209 17.32 -21.68 4.55
CA TYR A 209 16.00 -21.86 3.94
C TYR A 209 16.11 -22.33 2.49
N LYS A 210 16.61 -23.56 2.30
CA LYS A 210 16.99 -24.09 0.97
C LYS A 210 15.86 -24.17 -0.07
N GLU A 211 14.61 -24.28 0.38
CA GLU A 211 13.43 -24.42 -0.48
C GLU A 211 12.83 -23.05 -0.88
N TRP A 212 13.46 -21.94 -0.47
CA TRP A 212 12.98 -20.58 -0.72
C TRP A 212 13.82 -19.94 -1.83
N ASP A 213 13.49 -20.29 -3.07
CA ASP A 213 14.25 -19.92 -4.26
C ASP A 213 14.47 -18.40 -4.38
N PHE A 214 13.43 -17.59 -4.16
CA PHE A 214 13.55 -16.13 -4.25
C PHE A 214 14.40 -15.56 -3.13
N LEU A 215 14.34 -16.16 -1.93
CA LEU A 215 15.25 -15.75 -0.85
C LEU A 215 16.69 -16.10 -1.20
N GLN A 216 16.96 -17.26 -1.78
CA GLN A 216 18.33 -17.67 -2.18
C GLN A 216 18.89 -16.79 -3.30
N GLU A 217 18.07 -16.42 -4.29
CA GLU A 217 18.44 -15.43 -5.31
C GLU A 217 18.79 -14.08 -4.66
N ASN A 218 17.97 -13.61 -3.73
CA ASN A 218 18.20 -12.35 -3.03
C ASN A 218 19.46 -12.38 -2.15
N VAL A 219 19.72 -13.50 -1.47
CA VAL A 219 20.94 -13.72 -0.69
C VAL A 219 22.17 -13.62 -1.56
N THR A 220 22.18 -14.30 -2.72
CA THR A 220 23.30 -14.27 -3.66
C THR A 220 23.59 -12.84 -4.10
N ARG A 221 22.55 -12.11 -4.52
CA ARG A 221 22.68 -10.70 -4.91
C ARG A 221 23.26 -9.82 -3.79
N ILE A 222 22.75 -9.94 -2.56
CA ILE A 222 23.26 -9.13 -1.43
C ILE A 222 24.70 -9.50 -1.10
N LYS A 223 25.09 -10.78 -1.15
CA LYS A 223 26.47 -11.21 -0.91
C LYS A 223 27.44 -10.57 -1.91
N GLU A 224 27.07 -10.54 -3.19
CA GLU A 224 27.84 -9.87 -4.25
C GLU A 224 27.96 -8.37 -4.00
N GLU A 225 26.85 -7.68 -3.75
CA GLU A 225 26.81 -6.23 -3.51
C GLU A 225 27.61 -5.82 -2.25
N ALA A 226 27.53 -6.63 -1.19
CA ALA A 226 28.18 -6.35 0.10
C ALA A 226 29.59 -6.95 0.21
N ASN A 227 30.08 -7.69 -0.79
CA ASN A 227 31.34 -8.45 -0.77
C ASN A 227 31.45 -9.42 0.43
N ILE A 228 30.37 -10.15 0.71
CA ILE A 228 30.30 -11.15 1.79
C ILE A 228 30.49 -12.55 1.17
N SER A 229 31.51 -13.27 1.64
CA SER A 229 31.84 -14.65 1.24
C SER A 229 30.82 -15.66 1.76
#